data_AF-A0A2E3BZ40-F1
#
_entry.id   AF-A0A2E3BZ40-F1
#
_cell.length_a   1.000
_cell.length_b   1.000
_cell.length_c   1.000
_cell.angle_alpha   90.00
_cell.angle_beta   90.00
_cell.angle_gamma   90.00
#
_symmetry.space_group_name_H-M   'P 1'
#
loop_
_entity.id
_entity.type
_entity.pdbx_description
1 polymer ?
#
loop_
_entity_poly.entity_id
_entity_poly.type
_entity_poly.pdbx_seq_one_letter_code
_entity_poly.pdbx_strand_id
1 'polypeptide(L)'
;MAHDITTSKFVSLGSNCSVAYQLVKYGKRLEAYPFDYCIIPLNKLIEVLLESFKEYSDVEVHKLSKNHKIFDSDESSYIVKNKYNVKFAHELTKKEDVKNFSKRLDIRIKRFLDLVNPTFIRIELQNLKKETFIKRYRRLIEILESIFINFKIIIISNYEFNHKKVKWVKLNKYVTDWKYYYLDWNKILE
;
A
#
# COMPACT_ATOMS: atom_id res chain seq x y z
N MET A 1 -13.43 -25.04 8.69
CA MET A 1 -12.15 -25.07 7.95
C MET A 1 -11.14 -24.32 8.77
N ALA A 2 -10.06 -24.99 9.20
CA ALA A 2 -9.00 -24.36 9.98
C ALA A 2 -8.28 -23.33 9.09
N HIS A 3 -8.39 -22.05 9.41
CA HIS A 3 -7.47 -21.06 8.86
C HIS A 3 -6.08 -21.41 9.37
N ASP A 4 -5.16 -21.72 8.47
CA ASP A 4 -3.77 -21.95 8.80
C ASP A 4 -3.21 -20.69 9.48
N ILE A 5 -2.91 -20.81 10.78
CA ILE A 5 -2.51 -19.72 11.69
C ILE A 5 -1.08 -19.23 11.36
N THR A 6 -0.40 -19.83 10.38
CA THR A 6 1.06 -19.70 10.21
C THR A 6 1.51 -18.83 9.03
N THR A 7 0.68 -18.58 8.02
CA THR A 7 1.11 -17.77 6.85
C THR A 7 0.98 -16.27 7.11
N SER A 8 2.12 -15.62 7.41
CA SER A 8 2.26 -14.16 7.41
C SER A 8 1.81 -13.59 6.06
N LYS A 9 0.77 -12.75 6.07
CA LYS A 9 0.27 -12.09 4.85
C LYS A 9 1.10 -10.84 4.56
N PHE A 10 1.59 -10.73 3.32
CA PHE A 10 2.26 -9.51 2.86
C PHE A 10 1.22 -8.48 2.40
N VAL A 11 1.34 -7.26 2.91
CA VAL A 11 0.34 -6.21 2.70
C VAL A 11 1.01 -4.91 2.30
N SER A 12 0.59 -4.32 1.18
CA SER A 12 1.06 -3.00 0.78
C SER A 12 0.53 -1.92 1.73
N LEU A 13 1.38 -0.96 2.08
CA LEU A 13 0.98 0.31 2.70
C LEU A 13 0.99 1.47 1.69
N GLY A 14 0.83 1.16 0.40
CA GLY A 14 0.76 2.12 -0.69
C GLY A 14 2.11 2.75 -1.03
N SER A 15 2.16 4.08 -1.12
CA SER A 15 3.19 4.90 -1.79
C SER A 15 2.99 4.98 -3.29
N ASN A 16 3.00 3.83 -3.97
CA ASN A 16 2.65 3.69 -5.38
C ASN A 16 2.17 2.25 -5.66
N CYS A 17 1.99 1.92 -6.94
CA CYS A 17 1.49 0.61 -7.38
C CYS A 17 2.52 -0.55 -7.28
N SER A 18 3.79 -0.25 -7.01
CA SER A 18 4.91 -1.21 -7.17
C SER A 18 4.80 -2.44 -6.28
N VAL A 19 4.55 -2.24 -4.99
CA VAL A 19 4.49 -3.31 -4.00
C VAL A 19 3.36 -4.27 -4.36
N ALA A 20 2.15 -3.75 -4.61
CA ALA A 20 1.01 -4.58 -4.99
C ALA A 20 1.27 -5.37 -6.28
N TYR A 21 1.90 -4.73 -7.28
CA TYR A 21 2.32 -5.40 -8.51
C TYR A 21 3.29 -6.56 -8.25
N GLN A 22 4.30 -6.34 -7.42
CA GLN A 22 5.30 -7.37 -7.12
C GLN A 22 4.70 -8.50 -6.27
N LEU A 23 3.82 -8.19 -5.31
CA LEU A 23 3.12 -9.22 -4.55
C LEU A 23 2.27 -10.13 -5.46
N VAL A 24 1.62 -9.58 -6.50
CA VAL A 24 0.94 -10.40 -7.52
C VAL A 24 1.95 -11.25 -8.30
N LYS A 25 3.01 -10.63 -8.83
CA LYS A 25 4.02 -11.32 -9.65
C LYS A 25 4.65 -12.52 -8.94
N TYR A 26 4.91 -12.41 -7.63
CA TYR A 26 5.52 -13.47 -6.82
C TYR A 26 4.49 -14.38 -6.12
N GLY A 27 3.21 -14.28 -6.46
CA GLY A 27 2.15 -15.13 -5.88
C GLY A 27 1.95 -14.92 -4.37
N LYS A 28 2.37 -13.78 -3.82
CA LYS A 28 2.26 -13.44 -2.39
C LYS A 28 1.00 -12.66 -2.05
N ARG A 29 0.27 -12.14 -3.05
CA ARG A 29 -1.00 -11.46 -2.86
C ARG A 29 -2.15 -12.47 -2.89
N LEU A 30 -2.64 -12.83 -1.70
CA LEU A 30 -3.81 -13.72 -1.55
C LEU A 30 -5.13 -12.99 -1.79
N GLU A 31 -5.20 -11.73 -1.37
CA GLU A 31 -6.39 -10.88 -1.48
C GLU A 31 -5.98 -9.42 -1.63
N ALA A 32 -6.95 -8.58 -2.00
CA ALA A 32 -6.74 -7.14 -2.09
C ALA A 32 -6.87 -6.44 -0.73
N TYR A 33 -6.02 -5.46 -0.46
CA TYR A 33 -6.04 -4.61 0.74
C TYR A 33 -6.20 -3.12 0.37
N PRO A 34 -6.50 -2.23 1.35
CA PRO A 34 -6.92 -0.85 1.06
C PRO A 34 -5.90 -0.05 0.29
N PHE A 35 -4.62 -0.29 0.55
CA PHE A 35 -3.51 0.48 -0.03
C PHE A 35 -2.87 -0.20 -1.25
N ASP A 36 -3.49 -1.26 -1.78
CA ASP A 36 -3.05 -1.84 -3.05
C ASP A 36 -3.32 -0.86 -4.20
N TYR A 37 -2.37 -0.79 -5.14
CA TYR A 37 -2.47 0.02 -6.36
C TYR A 37 -2.87 1.48 -6.13
N CYS A 38 -2.49 2.05 -4.97
CA CYS A 38 -2.78 3.42 -4.63
C CYS A 38 -1.51 4.26 -4.41
N ILE A 39 -1.63 5.54 -4.75
CA ILE A 39 -0.61 6.56 -4.47
C ILE A 39 -1.04 7.30 -3.21
N ILE A 40 -0.25 7.17 -2.15
CA ILE A 40 -0.51 7.79 -0.84
C ILE A 40 0.81 8.19 -0.15
N PRO A 41 1.01 9.49 0.13
CA PRO A 41 2.11 9.96 0.96
C PRO A 41 2.03 9.43 2.39
N LEU A 42 3.17 9.20 3.03
CA LEU A 42 3.26 8.61 4.37
C LEU A 42 2.45 9.36 5.44
N ASN A 43 2.43 10.70 5.40
CA ASN A 43 1.62 11.48 6.34
C ASN A 43 0.12 11.27 6.14
N LYS A 44 -0.34 11.07 4.90
CA LYS A 44 -1.74 10.77 4.60
C LYS A 44 -2.11 9.34 4.97
N LEU A 45 -1.20 8.38 4.81
CA LEU A 45 -1.37 7.03 5.35
C LEU A 45 -1.59 7.05 6.87
N ILE A 46 -0.73 7.79 7.58
CA ILE A 46 -0.84 7.98 9.03
C ILE A 46 -2.19 8.60 9.40
N GLU A 47 -2.64 9.62 8.68
CA GLU A 47 -3.94 10.27 8.89
C GLU A 47 -5.11 9.31 8.66
N VAL A 48 -5.09 8.50 7.60
CA VAL A 48 -6.11 7.49 7.32
C VAL A 48 -6.21 6.47 8.47
N LEU A 49 -5.07 5.98 8.96
CA LEU A 49 -5.06 4.98 10.04
C LEU A 49 -5.51 5.59 11.38
N LEU A 50 -5.09 6.81 11.70
CA LEU A 50 -5.53 7.53 12.91
C LEU A 50 -7.05 7.77 12.93
N GLU A 51 -7.60 8.14 11.79
CA GLU A 51 -9.03 8.39 11.61
C GLU A 51 -9.83 7.09 11.38
N SER A 52 -9.22 5.91 11.59
CA SER A 52 -9.87 4.60 11.42
C SER A 52 -10.58 4.48 10.06
N PHE A 53 -9.93 4.95 8.99
CA PHE A 53 -10.46 4.94 7.61
C PHE A 53 -11.75 5.75 7.39
N LYS A 54 -12.10 6.69 8.28
CA LYS A 54 -13.29 7.55 8.11
C LYS A 54 -13.33 8.20 6.73
N GLU A 55 -14.39 7.92 5.95
CA GLU A 55 -14.59 8.44 4.58
C GLU A 55 -13.44 8.07 3.61
N TYR A 56 -12.66 7.01 3.89
CA TYR A 56 -11.61 6.54 2.99
C TYR A 56 -12.19 5.97 1.69
N SER A 57 -13.30 5.24 1.80
CA SER A 57 -14.02 4.62 0.68
C SER A 57 -14.89 5.61 -0.08
N ASP A 58 -15.03 6.84 0.42
CA ASP A 58 -15.78 7.90 -0.25
C ASP A 58 -14.93 8.48 -1.36
N VAL A 59 -15.10 7.89 -2.54
CA VAL A 59 -14.27 8.13 -3.69
C VAL A 59 -15.02 8.76 -4.84
N GLU A 60 -14.33 9.63 -5.58
CA GLU A 60 -14.83 10.33 -6.75
C GLU A 60 -13.89 10.16 -7.96
N VAL A 61 -14.48 10.17 -9.15
CA VAL A 61 -13.72 10.10 -10.41
C VAL A 61 -13.03 11.44 -10.64
N HIS A 62 -11.70 11.43 -10.71
CA HIS A 62 -10.91 12.63 -10.98
C HIS A 62 -10.68 12.83 -12.49
N LYS A 63 -10.16 11.81 -13.19
CA LYS A 63 -9.93 11.88 -14.66
C LYS A 63 -9.72 10.50 -15.28
N LEU A 64 -9.96 10.38 -16.59
CA LEU A 64 -9.51 9.22 -17.36
C LEU A 64 -7.99 9.29 -17.58
N SER A 65 -7.29 8.18 -17.50
CA SER A 65 -5.87 8.11 -17.80
C SER A 65 -5.54 7.00 -18.81
N LYS A 66 -5.02 7.41 -19.97
CA LYS A 66 -4.50 6.48 -20.98
C LYS A 66 -3.22 5.78 -20.56
N ASN A 67 -2.47 6.36 -19.61
CA ASN A 67 -1.20 5.84 -19.12
C ASN A 67 -1.38 4.82 -17.98
N HIS A 68 -2.54 4.79 -17.34
CA HIS A 68 -2.87 3.83 -16.30
C HIS A 68 -3.92 2.89 -16.87
N LYS A 69 -3.50 1.85 -17.58
CA LYS A 69 -4.40 0.83 -18.11
C LYS A 69 -4.78 -0.19 -17.03
N ILE A 70 -5.90 -0.89 -17.15
CA ILE A 70 -6.16 -2.04 -16.25
C ILE A 70 -5.03 -3.07 -16.42
N PHE A 71 -4.62 -3.73 -15.33
CA PHE A 71 -3.62 -4.80 -15.42
C PHE A 71 -4.14 -5.91 -16.35
N ASP A 72 -3.30 -6.33 -17.30
CA ASP A 72 -3.62 -7.34 -18.32
C ASP A 72 -4.70 -6.92 -19.34
N SER A 73 -4.96 -5.62 -19.48
CA SER A 73 -5.83 -5.04 -20.51
C SER A 73 -5.22 -3.78 -21.11
N ASP A 74 -5.52 -3.51 -22.38
CA ASP A 74 -5.14 -2.24 -23.04
C ASP A 74 -6.12 -1.09 -22.75
N GLU A 75 -7.17 -1.35 -21.97
CA GLU A 75 -8.19 -0.37 -21.63
C GLU A 75 -7.68 0.69 -20.65
N SER A 76 -7.95 1.95 -20.96
CA SER A 76 -7.65 3.08 -20.08
C SER A 76 -8.47 3.00 -18.78
N SER A 77 -7.87 3.36 -17.64
CA SER A 77 -8.58 3.42 -16.36
C SER A 77 -8.84 4.85 -15.88
N TYR A 78 -9.89 5.01 -15.10
CA TYR A 78 -10.15 6.23 -14.36
C TYR A 78 -9.27 6.29 -13.11
N ILE A 79 -8.63 7.45 -12.93
CA ILE A 79 -8.02 7.82 -11.66
C ILE A 79 -9.14 8.29 -10.74
N VAL A 80 -9.23 7.66 -9.59
CA VAL A 80 -10.23 7.90 -8.56
C VAL A 80 -9.53 8.42 -7.29
N LYS A 81 -10.18 9.31 -6.54
CA LYS A 81 -9.60 9.90 -5.32
C LYS A 81 -10.59 9.97 -4.17
N ASN A 82 -10.08 10.01 -2.93
CA ASN A 82 -10.84 10.32 -1.73
C ASN A 82 -10.39 11.64 -1.09
N LYS A 83 -11.00 12.02 0.05
CA LYS A 83 -10.68 13.24 0.80
C LYS A 83 -9.23 13.33 1.28
N TYR A 84 -8.57 12.20 1.48
CA TYR A 84 -7.17 12.13 1.86
C TYR A 84 -6.23 12.37 0.67
N ASN A 85 -6.79 12.60 -0.52
CA ASN A 85 -6.12 12.71 -1.81
C ASN A 85 -5.33 11.45 -2.18
N VAL A 86 -5.75 10.29 -1.67
CA VAL A 86 -5.27 8.98 -2.14
C VAL A 86 -5.74 8.82 -3.57
N LYS A 87 -4.83 8.42 -4.47
CA LYS A 87 -5.18 8.18 -5.86
C LYS A 87 -5.17 6.69 -6.14
N PHE A 88 -6.27 6.17 -6.63
CA PHE A 88 -6.40 4.80 -7.11
C PHE A 88 -6.34 4.82 -8.64
N ALA A 89 -5.47 3.98 -9.19
CA ALA A 89 -5.35 3.75 -10.61
C ALA A 89 -5.61 2.27 -10.89
N HIS A 90 -5.96 1.90 -12.12
CA HIS A 90 -6.15 0.51 -12.56
C HIS A 90 -7.41 -0.20 -12.05
N GLU A 91 -8.29 0.49 -11.33
CA GLU A 91 -9.45 -0.13 -10.63
C GLU A 91 -10.79 0.03 -11.36
N LEU A 92 -10.92 1.03 -12.25
CA LEU A 92 -12.17 1.35 -12.96
C LEU A 92 -11.94 1.67 -14.43
N THR A 93 -12.68 1.03 -15.34
CA THR A 93 -12.78 1.41 -16.77
C THR A 93 -14.01 2.25 -17.08
N LYS A 94 -15.00 2.23 -16.20
CA LYS A 94 -16.29 2.92 -16.34
C LYS A 94 -16.54 3.82 -15.14
N LYS A 95 -17.07 5.03 -15.35
CA LYS A 95 -17.28 6.00 -14.26
C LYS A 95 -18.39 5.57 -13.32
N GLU A 96 -19.43 4.95 -13.88
CA GLU A 96 -20.60 4.45 -13.19
C GLU A 96 -20.27 3.41 -12.10
N ASP A 97 -19.12 2.74 -12.22
CA ASP A 97 -18.66 1.73 -11.26
C ASP A 97 -18.01 2.32 -9.99
N VAL A 98 -17.91 3.65 -9.84
CA VAL A 98 -17.31 4.29 -8.66
C VAL A 98 -17.96 3.83 -7.35
N LYS A 99 -19.28 3.64 -7.34
CA LYS A 99 -20.00 3.11 -6.17
C LYS A 99 -19.64 1.66 -5.86
N ASN A 100 -19.43 0.84 -6.89
CA ASN A 100 -18.97 -0.54 -6.71
C ASN A 100 -17.55 -0.57 -6.17
N PHE A 101 -16.66 0.29 -6.67
CA PHE A 101 -15.30 0.41 -6.16
C PHE A 101 -15.26 0.86 -4.70
N SER A 102 -16.08 1.83 -4.31
CA SER A 102 -16.26 2.25 -2.90
C SER A 102 -16.59 1.05 -2.00
N LYS A 103 -17.58 0.22 -2.36
CA LYS A 103 -17.91 -1.01 -1.62
C LYS A 103 -16.75 -2.01 -1.57
N ARG A 104 -15.94 -2.13 -2.64
CA ARG A 104 -14.74 -2.97 -2.63
C ARG A 104 -13.70 -2.44 -1.64
N LEU A 105 -13.53 -1.12 -1.51
CA LEU A 105 -12.63 -0.52 -0.52
C LEU A 105 -13.07 -0.86 0.91
N ASP A 106 -14.37 -0.80 1.22
CA ASP A 106 -14.88 -1.21 2.54
C ASP A 106 -14.54 -2.66 2.88
N ILE A 107 -14.71 -3.57 1.93
CA ILE A 107 -14.33 -4.98 2.09
C ILE A 107 -12.82 -5.11 2.34
N ARG A 108 -12.00 -4.37 1.60
CA ARG A 108 -10.54 -4.36 1.78
C ARG A 108 -10.15 -3.82 3.15
N ILE A 109 -10.83 -2.78 3.66
CA ILE A 109 -10.58 -2.21 4.99
C ILE A 109 -10.89 -3.24 6.06
N LYS A 110 -12.05 -3.90 5.97
CA LYS A 110 -12.40 -4.98 6.89
C LYS A 110 -11.33 -6.08 6.93
N ARG A 111 -10.92 -6.57 5.75
CA ARG A 111 -9.84 -7.57 5.63
C ARG A 111 -8.52 -7.11 6.24
N PHE A 112 -8.18 -5.83 6.10
CA PHE A 112 -6.97 -5.25 6.68
C PHE A 112 -7.05 -5.23 8.21
N LEU A 113 -8.19 -4.82 8.79
CA LEU A 113 -8.38 -4.79 10.23
C LEU A 113 -8.45 -6.19 10.85
N ASP A 114 -8.90 -7.19 10.08
CA ASP A 114 -8.97 -8.60 10.48
C ASP A 114 -7.61 -9.35 10.34
N LEU A 115 -6.52 -8.67 9.97
CA LEU A 115 -5.21 -9.30 9.79
C LEU A 115 -4.61 -9.78 11.13
N VAL A 116 -4.02 -10.97 11.09
CA VAL A 116 -3.23 -11.53 12.19
C VAL A 116 -1.79 -11.73 11.71
N ASN A 117 -0.82 -11.20 12.45
CA ASN A 117 0.61 -11.26 12.12
C ASN A 117 1.00 -10.75 10.70
N PRO A 118 0.47 -9.61 10.20
CA PRO A 118 0.82 -9.15 8.87
C PRO A 118 2.28 -8.69 8.74
N THR A 119 2.84 -8.84 7.55
CA THR A 119 4.08 -8.15 7.15
C THR A 119 3.75 -7.04 6.17
N PHE A 120 3.82 -5.81 6.66
CA PHE A 120 3.57 -4.63 5.85
C PHE A 120 4.77 -4.28 4.99
N ILE A 121 4.56 -3.78 3.78
CA ILE A 121 5.64 -3.36 2.87
C ILE A 121 5.34 -1.95 2.35
N ARG A 122 6.34 -1.07 2.41
CA ARG A 122 6.28 0.27 1.83
C ARG A 122 7.60 0.67 1.20
N ILE A 123 7.55 1.20 -0.02
CA ILE A 123 8.67 1.92 -0.63
C ILE A 123 8.50 3.42 -0.35
N GLU A 124 9.46 4.05 0.31
CA GLU A 124 9.41 5.50 0.51
C GLU A 124 10.03 6.23 -0.69
N LEU A 125 9.18 6.94 -1.42
CA LEU A 125 9.55 7.67 -2.63
C LEU A 125 9.57 9.18 -2.44
N GLN A 126 9.07 9.69 -1.31
CA GLN A 126 9.16 11.11 -1.02
C GLN A 126 10.59 11.48 -0.61
N ASN A 127 11.06 12.61 -1.14
CA ASN A 127 12.28 13.24 -0.68
C ASN A 127 12.05 13.95 0.67
N LEU A 128 12.03 13.17 1.76
CA LEU A 128 11.88 13.68 3.12
C LEU A 128 13.25 13.99 3.73
N LYS A 129 13.33 14.98 4.61
CA LYS A 129 14.48 15.10 5.52
C LYS A 129 14.55 13.86 6.42
N LYS A 130 15.76 13.40 6.77
CA LYS A 130 15.99 12.18 7.57
C LYS A 130 15.20 12.20 8.88
N GLU A 131 15.15 13.33 9.56
CA GLU A 131 14.46 13.51 10.84
C GLU A 131 12.94 13.35 10.67
N THR A 132 12.38 13.95 9.61
CA THR A 132 10.97 13.81 9.24
C THR A 132 10.62 12.38 8.88
N PHE A 133 11.50 11.70 8.12
CA PHE A 133 11.35 10.29 7.78
C PHE A 133 11.29 9.43 9.06
N ILE A 134 12.28 9.56 9.95
CA ILE A 134 12.34 8.80 11.20
C ILE A 134 11.10 9.08 12.06
N LYS A 135 10.73 10.36 12.25
CA LYS A 135 9.57 10.76 13.03
C LYS A 135 8.28 10.14 12.50
N ARG A 136 8.05 10.19 11.18
CA ARG A 136 6.83 9.65 10.57
C ARG A 136 6.77 8.13 10.64
N TYR A 137 7.88 7.42 10.44
CA TYR A 137 7.87 5.95 10.55
C TYR A 137 7.71 5.47 11.99
N ARG A 138 8.27 6.17 12.99
CA ARG A 138 7.96 5.91 14.40
C ARG A 138 6.47 6.09 14.67
N ARG A 139 5.88 7.20 14.20
CA ARG A 139 4.44 7.43 14.34
C ARG A 139 3.59 6.36 13.66
N LEU A 140 3.98 5.91 12.46
CA LEU A 140 3.30 4.81 11.78
C LEU A 140 3.33 3.52 12.61
N ILE A 141 4.48 3.19 13.20
CA ILE A 141 4.62 2.01 14.06
C ILE A 141 3.71 2.10 15.28
N GLU A 142 3.69 3.24 15.98
CA GLU A 142 2.82 3.46 17.14
C GLU A 142 1.33 3.20 16.80
N ILE A 143 0.88 3.68 15.63
CA ILE A 143 -0.51 3.50 15.19
C ILE A 143 -0.78 2.05 14.81
N LEU A 144 0.16 1.38 14.14
CA LEU A 144 0.02 -0.04 13.83
C LEU A 144 0.03 -0.90 15.09
N GLU A 145 0.77 -0.51 16.14
CA GLU A 145 0.74 -1.18 17.45
C GLU A 145 -0.60 -1.02 18.18
N SER A 146 -1.35 0.06 17.93
CA SER A 146 -2.71 0.20 18.45
C SER A 146 -3.76 -0.62 17.68
N ILE A 147 -3.44 -1.10 16.47
CA ILE A 147 -4.36 -1.85 15.60
C ILE A 147 -4.03 -3.35 15.63
N PHE A 148 -2.74 -3.71 15.65
CA PHE A 148 -2.26 -5.08 15.51
C PHE A 148 -1.38 -5.50 16.69
N ILE A 149 -1.73 -6.61 17.33
CA ILE A 149 -0.95 -7.21 18.43
C ILE A 149 0.48 -7.53 17.96
N ASN A 150 0.61 -8.11 16.77
CA ASN A 150 1.89 -8.46 16.20
C ASN A 150 1.90 -8.22 14.69
N PHE A 151 3.02 -7.70 14.19
CA PHE A 151 3.25 -7.39 12.79
C PHE A 151 4.75 -7.15 12.56
N LYS A 152 5.15 -7.19 11.29
CA LYS A 152 6.45 -6.73 10.81
C LYS A 152 6.25 -5.64 9.75
N ILE A 153 7.26 -4.81 9.52
CA ILE A 153 7.29 -3.85 8.40
C ILE A 153 8.59 -4.04 7.62
N ILE A 154 8.48 -4.09 6.30
CA ILE A 154 9.59 -3.94 5.38
C ILE A 154 9.55 -2.52 4.84
N ILE A 155 10.57 -1.73 5.17
CA ILE A 155 10.71 -0.35 4.70
C ILE A 155 11.82 -0.32 3.64
N ILE A 156 11.46 0.03 2.42
CA ILE A 156 12.40 0.20 1.31
C ILE A 156 12.63 1.71 1.14
N SER A 157 13.83 2.20 1.50
CA SER A 157 14.10 3.65 1.56
C SER A 157 15.58 4.01 1.41
N ASN A 158 15.85 5.30 1.16
CA ASN A 158 17.20 5.85 1.12
C ASN A 158 17.84 6.01 2.52
N TYR A 159 17.01 6.18 3.55
CA TYR A 159 17.47 6.29 4.93
C TYR A 159 17.25 4.98 5.66
N GLU A 160 18.28 4.53 6.37
CA GLU A 160 18.19 3.43 7.30
C GLU A 160 17.22 3.75 8.44
N PHE A 161 16.44 2.74 8.83
CA PHE A 161 15.51 2.81 9.94
C PHE A 161 15.69 1.59 10.84
N ASN A 162 16.28 1.80 12.00
CA ASN A 162 16.50 0.74 12.97
C ASN A 162 15.31 0.65 13.95
N HIS A 163 14.60 -0.49 13.94
CA HIS A 163 13.54 -0.80 14.88
C HIS A 163 13.28 -2.32 14.89
N LYS A 164 12.96 -2.89 16.06
CA LYS A 164 12.77 -4.34 16.26
C LYS A 164 11.73 -5.00 15.36
N LYS A 165 10.72 -4.25 14.92
CA LYS A 165 9.64 -4.71 14.01
C LYS A 165 9.94 -4.44 12.53
N VAL A 166 11.10 -3.86 12.20
CA VAL A 166 11.40 -3.37 10.85
C VAL A 166 12.55 -4.15 10.22
N LYS A 167 12.33 -4.67 9.01
CA LYS A 167 13.37 -5.08 8.05
C LYS A 167 13.59 -3.89 7.10
N TRP A 168 14.73 -3.20 7.25
CA TRP A 168 15.07 -2.12 6.33
C TRP A 168 15.77 -2.67 5.09
N VAL A 169 15.41 -2.11 3.93
CA VAL A 169 16.00 -2.44 2.64
C VAL A 169 16.41 -1.13 1.95
N LYS A 170 17.66 -1.04 1.52
CA LYS A 170 18.18 0.15 0.86
C LYS A 170 17.57 0.31 -0.54
N LEU A 171 17.01 1.48 -0.81
CA LEU A 171 16.57 1.87 -2.15
C LEU A 171 17.78 2.44 -2.92
N ASN A 172 18.40 1.63 -3.78
CA ASN A 172 19.55 2.08 -4.57
C ASN A 172 19.07 2.88 -5.80
N LYS A 173 19.32 4.20 -5.80
CA LYS A 173 18.99 5.20 -6.84
C LYS A 173 17.49 5.33 -7.21
N TYR A 174 17.10 6.54 -7.57
CA TYR A 174 15.83 6.78 -8.24
C TYR A 174 15.92 6.21 -9.65
N VAL A 175 15.05 5.26 -9.95
CA VAL A 175 14.94 4.62 -11.27
C VAL A 175 13.59 4.99 -11.86
N THR A 176 13.53 5.15 -13.18
CA THR A 176 12.30 5.50 -13.90
C THR A 176 11.29 4.35 -13.93
N ASP A 177 11.74 3.11 -13.71
CA ASP A 177 10.88 1.94 -13.60
C ASP A 177 10.09 1.95 -12.29
N TRP A 178 8.80 2.26 -12.38
CA TRP A 178 7.89 2.23 -11.25
C TRP A 178 7.69 0.83 -10.67
N LYS A 179 8.07 -0.25 -11.38
CA LYS A 179 7.95 -1.63 -10.89
C LYS A 179 9.11 -2.01 -9.96
N TYR A 180 10.25 -1.32 -10.02
CA TYR A 180 11.44 -1.59 -9.20
C TYR A 180 11.99 -3.03 -9.40
N TYR A 181 12.14 -3.51 -10.63
CA TYR A 181 12.67 -4.86 -10.88
C TYR A 181 14.10 -5.09 -10.45
N TYR A 182 14.89 -4.03 -10.28
CA TYR A 182 16.26 -4.11 -9.80
C TYR A 182 16.38 -4.48 -8.31
N LEU A 183 15.28 -4.39 -7.55
CA LEU A 183 15.24 -4.87 -6.18
C LEU A 183 15.11 -6.40 -6.20
N ASP A 184 15.84 -7.07 -5.32
CA ASP A 184 15.72 -8.51 -5.12
C ASP A 184 14.46 -8.83 -4.31
N TRP A 185 13.33 -8.91 -5.01
CA TRP A 185 12.02 -9.15 -4.41
C TRP A 185 11.89 -10.54 -3.79
N ASN A 186 12.64 -11.55 -4.26
CA ASN A 186 12.68 -12.85 -3.59
C ASN A 186 13.24 -12.69 -2.17
N LYS A 187 14.41 -12.06 -2.03
CA LYS A 187 15.03 -11.79 -0.73
C LYS A 187 14.20 -10.85 0.15
N ILE A 188 13.47 -9.91 -0.43
CA ILE A 188 12.57 -9.02 0.31
C ILE A 188 11.41 -9.81 0.90
N LEU A 189 10.82 -10.74 0.13
CA LEU A 189 9.62 -11.51 0.44
C LEU A 189 9.87 -12.88 1.10
N GLU A 190 11.14 -13.22 1.36
CA GLU A 190 11.61 -14.22 2.32
C GLU A 190 11.44 -13.71 3.77
#